data_AF-A0A1Y2T6Y7-F1
#
_entry.id   AF-A0A1Y2T6Y7-F1
#
_cell.length_a   1.000
_cell.length_b   1.000
_cell.length_c   1.000
_cell.angle_alpha   90.00
_cell.angle_beta   90.00
_cell.angle_gamma   90.00
#
_symmetry.space_group_name_H-M   'P 1'
#
loop_
_entity.id
_entity.type
_entity.pdbx_description
1 polymer ?
#
loop_
_entity_poly.entity_id
_entity_poly.type
_entity_poly.pdbx_seq_one_letter_code
_entity_poly.pdbx_strand_id
1 'polypeptide(L)'
;MGIDPQTLDQAWLTAEECRGRQVELVEIPYSHLLQRLREGQIDAAIWNLDELSSGTMEIYSRPLQSPEARRIAESSSEAVLVIDANRPDLERLLPEIIDPALVRRVQDEVLEGKRYPHTRGL
;
A
#
# COMPACT_ATOMS: atom_id res chain seq x y z
N MET A 1 3.34 4.26 -18.51
CA MET A 1 3.45 3.83 -17.09
C MET A 1 2.17 4.23 -16.38
N GLY A 2 1.40 3.26 -15.89
CA GLY A 2 0.09 3.51 -15.29
C GLY A 2 0.17 4.07 -13.85
N ILE A 3 -0.56 5.13 -13.58
CA ILE A 3 -0.59 5.78 -12.26
C ILE A 3 -2.03 6.02 -11.80
N ASP A 4 -2.32 5.78 -10.53
CA ASP A 4 -3.58 6.19 -9.89
C ASP A 4 -3.29 7.33 -8.89
N PRO A 5 -3.55 8.60 -9.25
CA PRO A 5 -3.33 9.73 -8.33
C PRO A 5 -4.15 9.68 -7.04
N GLN A 6 -5.21 8.87 -6.98
CA GLN A 6 -6.05 8.71 -5.79
C GLN A 6 -5.50 7.65 -4.83
N THR A 7 -4.55 6.84 -5.26
CA THR A 7 -3.87 5.84 -4.42
C THR A 7 -2.48 6.37 -4.07
N LEU A 8 -2.38 7.07 -2.94
CA LEU A 8 -1.22 7.90 -2.59
C LEU A 8 0.12 7.15 -2.67
N ASP A 9 0.20 5.95 -2.07
CA ASP A 9 1.43 5.14 -2.07
C ASP A 9 1.82 4.73 -3.49
N GLN A 10 0.86 4.26 -4.30
CA GLN A 10 1.11 3.87 -5.68
C GLN A 10 1.61 5.06 -6.52
N ALA A 11 0.98 6.22 -6.36
CA ALA A 11 1.35 7.43 -7.09
C ALA A 11 2.76 7.92 -6.70
N TRP A 12 3.06 7.97 -5.41
CA TRP A 12 4.38 8.37 -4.90
C TRP A 12 5.48 7.41 -5.33
N LEU A 13 5.27 6.10 -5.16
CA LEU A 13 6.23 5.10 -5.65
C LEU A 13 6.44 5.22 -7.16
N THR A 14 5.38 5.48 -7.93
CA THR A 14 5.48 5.63 -9.39
C THR A 14 6.31 6.84 -9.77
N ALA A 15 6.09 7.97 -9.09
CA ALA A 15 6.84 9.20 -9.30
C ALA A 15 8.34 9.00 -8.98
N GLU A 16 8.68 8.35 -7.86
CA GLU A 16 10.08 8.09 -7.49
C GLU A 16 10.76 7.06 -8.38
N GLU A 17 10.05 6.02 -8.81
CA GLU A 17 10.60 4.99 -9.70
C GLU A 17 10.88 5.55 -11.12
N CYS A 18 10.04 6.48 -11.58
CA CYS A 18 10.16 7.11 -12.89
C CYS A 18 11.02 8.37 -12.90
N ARG A 19 11.47 8.86 -11.74
CA ARG A 19 12.22 10.10 -11.61
C ARG A 19 13.47 10.09 -12.50
N GLY A 20 13.62 11.12 -13.33
CA GLY A 20 14.77 11.26 -14.26
C GLY A 20 14.71 10.34 -15.50
N ARG A 21 13.63 9.60 -15.71
CA ARG A 21 13.39 8.78 -16.90
C ARG A 21 12.42 9.49 -17.84
N GLN A 22 12.59 9.28 -19.15
CA GLN A 22 11.58 9.70 -20.13
C GLN A 22 10.44 8.68 -20.14
N VAL A 23 9.36 8.98 -19.43
CA VAL A 23 8.22 8.08 -19.24
C VAL A 23 6.93 8.88 -19.39
N GLU A 24 5.97 8.34 -20.13
CA GLU A 24 4.61 8.83 -20.14
C GLU A 24 3.82 8.24 -18.96
N LEU A 25 3.23 9.11 -18.15
CA LEU A 25 2.32 8.73 -17.07
C LEU A 25 0.89 8.71 -17.61
N VAL A 26 0.22 7.56 -17.47
CA VAL A 26 -1.15 7.36 -17.93
C VAL A 26 -2.04 7.18 -16.70
N GLU A 27 -2.94 8.14 -16.46
CA GLU A 27 -3.84 8.10 -15.30
C GLU A 27 -4.91 7.02 -15.47
N ILE A 28 -4.90 6.03 -14.56
CA ILE A 28 -5.75 4.85 -14.59
C ILE A 28 -6.10 4.49 -13.14
N PRO A 29 -7.40 4.27 -12.81
CA PRO A 29 -7.78 3.78 -11.49
C PRO A 29 -7.04 2.50 -11.12
N TYR A 30 -6.62 2.36 -9.86
CA TYR A 30 -5.79 1.23 -9.41
C TYR A 30 -6.38 -0.12 -9.82
N SER A 31 -7.69 -0.31 -9.64
CA SER A 31 -8.42 -1.53 -10.03
C SER A 31 -8.33 -1.91 -11.52
N HIS A 32 -8.03 -0.96 -12.41
CA HIS A 32 -7.90 -1.18 -13.85
C HIS A 32 -6.46 -1.28 -14.34
N LEU A 33 -5.45 -0.94 -13.53
CA LEU A 33 -4.04 -0.95 -13.96
C LEU A 33 -3.63 -2.32 -14.51
N LEU A 34 -3.96 -3.40 -13.80
CA LEU A 34 -3.58 -4.75 -14.21
C LEU A 34 -4.24 -5.17 -15.53
N GLN A 35 -5.50 -4.80 -15.74
CA GLN A 35 -6.21 -5.05 -16.99
C GLN A 35 -5.56 -4.28 -18.15
N ARG A 36 -5.31 -2.98 -17.96
CA ARG A 36 -4.72 -2.10 -18.98
C ARG A 36 -3.30 -2.53 -19.37
N LEU A 37 -2.55 -3.07 -18.39
CA LEU A 37 -1.23 -3.67 -18.62
C LEU A 37 -1.34 -4.92 -19.51
N ARG A 38 -2.31 -5.80 -19.26
CA ARG A 38 -2.55 -7.00 -20.09
C ARG A 38 -3.02 -6.68 -21.49
N GLU A 39 -3.83 -5.63 -21.63
CA GLU A 39 -4.32 -5.15 -22.93
C GLU A 39 -3.24 -4.41 -23.73
N GLY A 40 -2.04 -4.22 -23.18
CA GLY A 40 -0.92 -3.51 -23.83
C GLY A 40 -1.14 -2.01 -23.97
N GLN A 41 -2.06 -1.43 -23.20
CA GLN A 41 -2.33 0.02 -23.20
C GLN A 41 -1.37 0.80 -22.30
N ILE A 42 -0.67 0.10 -21.40
CA ILE A 42 0.47 0.60 -20.63
C ILE A 42 1.53 -0.49 -20.59
N ASP A 43 2.80 -0.08 -20.48
CA ASP A 43 3.93 -1.04 -20.46
C ASP A 43 4.29 -1.53 -19.06
N ALA A 44 3.90 -0.77 -18.02
CA ALA A 44 4.23 -1.06 -16.63
C ALA A 44 3.23 -0.40 -15.66
N ALA A 45 3.10 -1.02 -14.48
CA ALA A 45 2.36 -0.55 -13.32
C ALA A 45 3.13 -0.92 -12.03
N ILE A 46 3.15 -0.05 -11.02
CA ILE A 46 3.57 -0.43 -9.67
C ILE A 46 2.37 -1.06 -8.99
N TRP A 47 2.61 -2.19 -8.33
CA TRP A 47 1.56 -3.04 -7.76
C TRP A 47 2.06 -3.73 -6.49
N ASN A 48 1.14 -4.01 -5.56
CA ASN A 48 1.45 -4.81 -4.39
C ASN A 48 1.47 -6.31 -4.74
N LEU A 49 2.63 -6.97 -4.58
CA LEU A 49 2.79 -8.38 -4.93
C LEU A 49 1.86 -9.31 -4.13
N ASP A 50 1.51 -8.95 -2.91
CA ASP A 50 0.62 -9.74 -2.05
C ASP A 50 -0.82 -9.82 -2.60
N GLU A 51 -1.21 -8.87 -3.44
CA GLU A 51 -2.52 -8.85 -4.11
C GLU A 51 -2.56 -9.75 -5.36
N LEU A 52 -1.40 -10.20 -5.85
CA LEU A 52 -1.33 -11.08 -7.01
C LEU A 52 -1.56 -12.53 -6.57
N SER A 53 -2.76 -13.05 -6.85
CA SER A 53 -3.07 -14.47 -6.66
C SER A 53 -2.18 -15.37 -7.55
N SER A 54 -1.98 -16.63 -7.16
CA SER A 54 -1.17 -17.61 -7.91
C SER A 54 -1.61 -17.86 -9.36
N GLY A 55 -2.84 -17.47 -9.74
CA GLY A 55 -3.35 -17.52 -11.12
C GLY A 55 -3.03 -16.30 -11.99
N THR A 56 -2.39 -15.27 -11.43
CA THR A 56 -2.11 -13.97 -12.08
C THR A 56 -0.75 -13.94 -12.80
N MET A 57 -0.10 -15.11 -12.88
CA MET A 57 1.33 -15.35 -13.15
C MET A 57 1.85 -15.03 -14.57
N GLU A 58 1.02 -14.42 -15.43
CA GLU A 58 1.40 -14.05 -16.80
C GLU A 58 2.09 -12.68 -16.92
N ILE A 59 2.20 -11.94 -15.80
CA ILE A 59 2.81 -10.61 -15.78
C ILE A 59 4.18 -10.70 -15.14
N TYR A 60 5.20 -10.27 -15.87
CA TYR A 60 6.56 -10.17 -15.35
C TYR A 60 6.65 -9.06 -14.30
N SER A 61 6.91 -9.44 -13.05
CA SER A 61 7.21 -8.50 -11.97
C SER A 61 8.71 -8.32 -11.76
N ARG A 62 9.14 -7.12 -11.42
CA ARG A 62 10.50 -6.83 -10.93
C ARG A 62 10.41 -5.97 -9.66
N PRO A 63 11.34 -6.12 -8.71
CA PRO A 63 11.43 -5.19 -7.58
C PRO A 63 11.62 -3.74 -8.06
N LEU A 64 11.22 -2.76 -7.24
CA LEU A 64 11.53 -1.34 -7.47
C LEU A 64 13.03 -1.17 -7.69
N GLN A 65 13.45 -0.27 -8.57
CA GLN A 65 14.87 -0.02 -8.89
C GLN A 65 15.37 1.29 -8.30
N SER A 66 14.49 2.27 -8.09
CA SER A 66 14.81 3.54 -7.44
C SER A 66 15.12 3.31 -5.94
N PRO A 67 16.32 3.74 -5.45
CA PRO A 67 16.63 3.67 -4.02
C PRO A 67 15.62 4.43 -3.16
N GLU A 68 15.15 5.58 -3.64
CA GLU A 68 14.11 6.39 -2.99
C GLU A 68 12.78 5.63 -2.91
N ALA A 69 12.33 5.04 -4.02
CA ALA A 69 11.09 4.26 -4.03
C ALA A 69 11.17 3.03 -3.10
N ARG A 70 12.33 2.35 -3.04
CA ARG A 70 12.56 1.25 -2.09
C ARG A 70 12.46 1.72 -0.65
N ARG A 71 13.12 2.83 -0.29
CA ARG A 71 13.04 3.38 1.07
C ARG A 71 11.60 3.72 1.46
N ILE A 72 10.84 4.34 0.56
CA ILE A 72 9.43 4.64 0.79
C ILE A 72 8.64 3.35 1.04
N ALA A 73 8.76 2.36 0.13
CA ALA A 73 8.05 1.09 0.25
C ALA A 73 8.35 0.35 1.56
N GLU A 74 9.61 0.38 2.02
CA GLU A 74 10.01 -0.21 3.31
C GLU A 74 9.39 0.54 4.50
N SER A 75 9.37 1.88 4.46
CA SER A 75 8.82 2.71 5.52
C SER A 75 7.28 2.77 5.55
N SER A 76 6.61 2.47 4.43
CA SER A 76 5.14 2.49 4.32
C SER A 76 4.46 1.24 4.88
N SER A 77 5.22 0.30 5.46
CA SER A 77 4.67 -0.91 6.09
C SER A 77 4.21 -0.70 7.54
N GLU A 78 4.48 0.47 8.12
CA GLU A 78 4.18 0.76 9.53
C GLU A 78 2.77 1.33 9.69
N ALA A 79 1.96 0.67 10.52
CA ALA A 79 0.65 1.18 10.89
C ALA A 79 0.78 2.36 11.86
N VAL A 80 0.23 3.51 11.49
CA VAL A 80 0.22 4.73 12.31
C VAL A 80 -1.21 5.17 12.63
N LEU A 81 -1.38 5.81 13.79
CA LEU A 81 -2.62 6.47 14.17
C LEU A 81 -2.40 7.99 14.11
N VAL A 82 -3.09 8.65 13.19
CA VAL A 82 -3.04 10.11 13.06
C VAL A 82 -4.21 10.72 13.83
N ILE A 83 -3.92 11.72 14.66
CA ILE A 83 -4.93 12.48 15.40
C ILE A 83 -4.90 13.95 15.00
N ASP A 84 -6.05 14.63 15.14
CA ASP A 84 -6.11 16.09 14.98
C ASP A 84 -5.24 16.76 16.05
N ALA A 85 -4.35 17.65 15.61
CA ALA A 85 -3.46 18.41 16.50
C ALA A 85 -4.22 19.27 17.53
N ASN A 86 -5.51 19.58 17.28
CA ASN A 86 -6.37 20.30 18.22
C ASN A 86 -7.05 19.39 19.25
N ARG A 87 -6.65 18.11 19.35
CA ARG A 87 -7.21 17.11 20.29
C ARG A 87 -6.16 16.55 21.26
N PRO A 88 -5.58 17.40 22.14
CA PRO A 88 -4.57 16.96 23.12
C PRO A 88 -5.15 16.01 24.19
N ASP A 89 -6.48 15.89 24.28
CA ASP A 89 -7.15 14.84 25.05
C ASP A 89 -6.87 13.44 24.47
N LEU A 90 -6.93 13.29 23.14
CA LEU A 90 -6.67 12.01 22.47
C LEU A 90 -5.20 11.64 22.53
N GLU A 91 -4.31 12.61 22.37
CA GLU A 91 -2.86 12.40 22.50
C GLU A 91 -2.47 11.76 23.84
N ARG A 92 -3.15 12.16 24.93
CA ARG A 92 -2.92 11.62 26.28
C ARG A 92 -3.64 10.29 26.51
N LEU A 93 -4.86 10.16 26.01
CA LEU A 93 -5.70 8.98 26.28
C LEU A 93 -5.25 7.76 25.48
N LEU A 94 -4.91 7.92 24.20
CA LEU A 94 -4.63 6.79 23.30
C LEU A 94 -3.52 5.86 23.80
N PRO A 95 -2.39 6.36 24.33
CA PRO A 95 -1.36 5.49 24.93
C PRO A 95 -1.82 4.72 26.17
N GLU A 96 -2.84 5.19 26.89
CA GLU A 96 -3.39 4.49 28.06
C GLU A 96 -4.33 3.34 27.66
N ILE A 97 -4.99 3.44 26.50
CA ILE A 97 -6.02 2.49 26.07
C ILE A 97 -5.58 1.55 24.95
N ILE A 98 -4.52 1.92 24.20
CA ILE A 98 -3.95 1.09 23.13
C ILE A 98 -2.61 0.53 23.59
N ASP A 99 -2.54 -0.79 23.72
CA ASP A 99 -1.29 -1.54 23.86
C ASP A 99 -0.85 -2.05 22.48
N PRO A 100 0.22 -1.50 21.87
CA PRO A 100 0.72 -1.95 20.56
C PRO A 100 1.09 -3.43 20.53
N ALA A 101 1.60 -3.99 21.64
CA ALA A 101 1.93 -5.41 21.70
C ALA A 101 0.68 -6.29 21.67
N LEU A 102 -0.40 -5.85 22.33
CA LEU A 102 -1.69 -6.52 22.22
C LEU A 102 -2.27 -6.43 20.81
N VAL A 103 -2.23 -5.26 20.17
CA VAL A 103 -2.68 -5.08 18.79
C VAL A 103 -1.96 -6.05 17.86
N ARG A 104 -0.62 -6.13 17.96
CA ARG A 104 0.17 -7.03 17.13
C ARG A 104 -0.19 -8.50 17.36
N ARG A 105 -0.28 -8.94 18.61
CA ARG A 105 -0.69 -10.33 18.94
C ARG A 105 -2.05 -10.68 18.32
N VAL A 106 -3.03 -9.78 18.41
CA VAL A 106 -4.36 -10.01 17.84
C VAL A 106 -4.31 -10.07 16.31
N GLN A 107 -3.52 -9.22 15.66
CA GLN A 107 -3.31 -9.28 14.21
C GLN A 107 -2.68 -10.61 13.80
N ASP A 108 -1.66 -11.09 14.51
CA ASP A 108 -1.01 -12.37 14.25
C ASP A 108 -2.01 -13.54 14.44
N GLU A 109 -2.82 -13.55 15.50
CA GLU A 109 -3.87 -14.57 15.72
C GLU A 109 -4.91 -14.62 14.58
N VAL A 110 -5.24 -13.46 13.98
CA VAL A 110 -6.16 -13.38 12.85
C VAL A 110 -5.52 -13.94 11.58
N LEU A 111 -4.28 -13.56 11.29
CA LEU A 111 -3.53 -14.06 10.14
C LEU A 111 -3.31 -15.58 10.21
N GLU A 112 -3.10 -16.12 11.40
CA GLU A 112 -2.95 -17.56 11.64
C GLU A 112 -4.28 -18.33 11.68
N GLY A 113 -5.42 -17.63 11.55
CA GLY A 113 -6.76 -18.24 11.60
C GLY A 113 -7.18 -18.72 12.99
N LYS A 114 -6.45 -18.35 14.05
CA LYS A 114 -6.78 -18.67 15.45
C LYS A 114 -7.91 -17.80 16.00
N ARG A 115 -8.16 -16.66 15.35
CA ARG A 115 -9.19 -15.70 15.72
C ARG A 115 -9.88 -15.12 14.48
N TYR A 116 -11.20 -14.98 14.54
CA TYR A 116 -11.93 -14.27 13.49
C TYR A 116 -11.88 -12.75 13.73
N PRO A 117 -11.60 -11.95 12.69
CA PRO A 117 -11.66 -10.50 12.79
C PRO A 117 -13.09 -10.08 13.14
N HIS A 118 -13.23 -9.19 14.12
CA HIS A 118 -14.52 -8.62 14.52
C HIS A 118 -14.53 -7.14 14.18
N THR A 119 -15.13 -6.80 13.05
CA THR A 119 -15.50 -5.43 12.72
C THR A 119 -16.97 -5.26 13.10
N ARG A 120 -17.27 -4.54 14.20
CA ARG A 120 -18.63 -4.03 14.39
C ARG A 120 -18.85 -3.00 13.29
N GLY A 121 -19.78 -3.29 12.36
CA GLY A 121 -20.25 -2.31 11.39
C GLY A 121 -20.68 -1.05 12.12
N LEU A 122 -20.14 0.09 11.69
CA LEU A 122 -20.66 1.41 12.01
C LEU A 122 -22.02 1.61 11.33
#